data_AF-A0A939B1H1-F1
#
_entry.id   AF-A0A939B1H1-F1
#
_cell.length_a   1.000
_cell.length_b   1.000
_cell.length_c   1.000
_cell.angle_alpha   90.00
_cell.angle_beta   90.00
_cell.angle_gamma   90.00
#
_symmetry.space_group_name_H-M   'P 1'
#
loop_
_entity.id
_entity.type
_entity.pdbx_description
1 polymer ?
#
loop_
_entity_poly.entity_id
_entity_poly.type
_entity_poly.pdbx_seq_one_letter_code
_entity_poly.pdbx_strand_id
1 'polypeptide(L)'
;MPARGLRRFRLVLGDAGVQPRRIRAQLPASLPAASRQPVPTARRSAARGPVAAGPAAAAVRCRAAGRQPRSRGRIVAMRRSVVLVMLLLAACAGVGTQFVAPRLSFVRMRALEASLFEQRLELRLRVQNPNSLSLPIHGIEVDVELAGEHFAHGVAAREFTVPANGEAEFDMLLEANAANALIRLATADRRARAEIEYRLHGQVTARLGLKRRIPFEETGTLPLRELLDRRR
;
A
#
# COMPACT_ATOMS: atom_id res chain seq x y z
N MET A 1 -35.73 29.11 -43.40
CA MET A 1 -35.10 30.43 -43.09
C MET A 1 -35.89 31.04 -41.95
N PRO A 2 -35.28 31.51 -40.83
CA PRO A 2 -34.08 32.34 -40.66
C PRO A 2 -32.89 31.55 -40.03
N ALA A 3 -31.60 31.83 -40.19
CA ALA A 3 -30.76 33.04 -40.19
C ALA A 3 -30.07 33.31 -38.84
N ARG A 4 -28.75 33.03 -38.83
CA ARG A 4 -27.64 33.72 -38.14
C ARG A 4 -27.52 33.62 -36.61
N GLY A 5 -26.42 33.00 -36.20
CA GLY A 5 -25.89 33.09 -34.83
C GLY A 5 -24.49 32.46 -34.68
N LEU A 6 -23.55 32.73 -35.58
CA LEU A 6 -22.15 32.30 -35.45
C LEU A 6 -21.46 33.08 -34.33
N ARG A 7 -21.41 32.50 -33.13
CA ARG A 7 -20.56 32.98 -32.03
C ARG A 7 -19.11 32.57 -32.30
N ARG A 8 -18.29 33.53 -32.73
CA ARG A 8 -16.83 33.42 -32.75
C ARG A 8 -16.32 33.29 -31.32
N PHE A 9 -15.91 32.08 -30.93
CA PHE A 9 -15.13 31.88 -29.71
C PHE A 9 -13.67 32.27 -29.98
N ARG A 10 -13.25 33.35 -29.33
CA ARG A 10 -11.89 33.86 -29.33
C ARG A 10 -11.06 32.95 -28.42
N LEU A 11 -10.15 32.16 -29.00
CA LEU A 11 -9.12 31.44 -28.25
C LEU A 11 -8.26 32.46 -27.50
N VAL A 12 -8.26 32.38 -26.18
CA VAL A 12 -7.25 33.01 -25.33
C VAL A 12 -6.11 31.99 -25.23
N LEU A 13 -5.02 32.23 -25.98
CA LEU A 13 -3.76 31.53 -25.73
C LEU A 13 -3.24 32.00 -24.37
N GLY A 14 -3.30 31.13 -23.37
CA GLY A 14 -2.56 31.27 -22.13
C GLY A 14 -1.18 30.68 -22.31
N ASP A 15 -0.18 31.54 -22.57
CA ASP A 15 1.23 31.24 -22.44
C ASP A 15 1.54 30.94 -20.97
N ALA A 16 1.63 29.65 -20.62
CA ALA A 16 2.19 29.21 -19.34
C ALA A 16 3.63 28.72 -19.61
N GLY A 17 4.56 29.65 -19.48
CA GLY A 17 5.99 29.40 -19.58
C GLY A 17 6.47 28.34 -18.58
N VAL A 18 6.97 27.23 -19.10
CA VAL A 18 7.66 26.18 -18.34
C VAL A 18 9.11 26.61 -18.16
N GLN A 19 9.45 27.09 -16.96
CA GLN A 19 10.83 27.29 -16.52
C GLN A 19 11.38 25.97 -15.94
N PRO A 20 12.53 25.44 -16.42
CA PRO A 20 13.15 24.26 -15.83
C PRO A 20 13.85 24.62 -14.51
N ARG A 21 13.28 24.21 -13.37
CA ARG A 21 13.95 24.27 -12.07
C ARG A 21 15.08 23.24 -12.01
N ARG A 22 16.33 23.71 -12.14
CA ARG A 22 17.54 22.96 -11.78
C ARG A 22 17.51 22.62 -10.30
N ILE A 23 17.27 21.36 -9.95
CA ILE A 23 17.42 20.85 -8.59
C ILE A 23 18.91 20.58 -8.36
N ARG A 24 19.51 21.42 -7.52
CA ARG A 24 20.89 21.31 -7.03
C ARG A 24 20.92 20.16 -6.03
N ALA A 25 21.66 19.10 -6.33
CA ALA A 25 21.92 18.01 -5.39
C ALA A 25 22.65 18.58 -4.16
N GLN A 26 22.01 18.53 -2.99
CA GLN A 26 22.62 18.84 -1.71
C GLN A 26 22.82 17.51 -0.96
N LEU A 27 24.09 17.16 -0.84
CA LEU A 27 24.63 16.03 -0.10
C LEU A 27 24.71 16.43 1.38
N PRO A 28 24.03 15.73 2.32
CA PRO A 28 24.38 15.85 3.72
C PRO A 28 25.49 14.87 4.07
N ALA A 29 26.64 15.44 4.42
CA ALA A 29 27.78 14.75 5.01
C ALA A 29 27.46 14.23 6.43
N SER A 30 28.29 13.28 6.85
CA SER A 30 28.58 12.82 8.22
C SER A 30 27.67 11.73 8.83
N LEU A 31 28.22 10.50 8.80
CA LEU A 31 27.93 9.44 9.77
C LEU A 31 28.55 9.79 11.13
N PRO A 32 27.91 9.40 12.26
CA PRO A 32 28.64 9.13 13.49
C PRO A 32 28.81 7.63 13.73
N ALA A 33 30.00 7.33 14.26
CA ALA A 33 30.61 6.03 14.42
C ALA A 33 29.95 5.14 15.49
N ALA A 34 30.13 3.84 15.26
CA ALA A 34 29.81 2.74 16.14
C ALA A 34 30.42 2.88 17.55
N SER A 35 29.56 2.91 18.57
CA SER A 35 29.97 2.75 19.96
C SER A 35 30.12 1.25 20.30
N ARG A 36 31.37 0.77 20.29
CA ARG A 36 31.77 -0.51 20.87
C ARG A 36 31.64 -0.43 22.40
N GLN A 37 30.86 -1.30 23.02
CA GLN A 37 30.92 -1.50 24.47
C GLN A 37 31.97 -2.57 24.82
N PRO A 38 32.82 -2.34 25.84
CA PRO A 38 33.86 -3.27 26.24
C PRO A 38 33.36 -4.36 27.20
N VAL A 39 33.97 -5.54 27.04
CA VAL A 39 33.86 -6.74 27.88
C VAL A 39 34.55 -6.49 29.24
N PRO A 40 33.95 -6.85 30.40
CA PRO A 40 34.67 -6.84 31.67
C PRO A 40 35.46 -8.14 31.85
N THR A 41 36.78 -8.02 31.78
CA THR A 41 37.77 -9.02 32.22
C THR A 41 37.93 -8.97 33.74
N ALA A 42 38.00 -10.17 34.32
CA ALA A 42 38.27 -10.40 35.73
C ALA A 42 39.67 -9.91 36.14
N ARG A 43 39.80 -9.35 37.34
CA ARG A 43 41.09 -9.33 38.05
C ARG A 43 40.94 -9.45 39.56
N ARG A 44 41.61 -10.49 40.07
CA ARG A 44 41.97 -10.73 41.48
C ARG A 44 42.67 -9.51 42.08
N SER A 45 42.49 -9.28 43.38
CA SER A 45 43.63 -8.95 44.25
C SER A 45 43.36 -9.34 45.69
N ALA A 46 44.43 -9.79 46.34
CA ALA A 46 44.50 -10.35 47.68
C ALA A 46 45.15 -9.36 48.66
N ALA A 47 44.78 -9.44 49.95
CA ALA A 47 45.60 -9.08 51.13
C ALA A 47 44.82 -9.52 52.40
N ARG A 48 45.24 -10.55 53.16
CA ARG A 48 46.11 -10.53 54.38
C ARG A 48 45.59 -9.54 55.45
N GLY A 49 44.90 -9.97 56.52
CA GLY A 49 45.39 -10.58 57.80
C GLY A 49 45.31 -9.53 58.95
N PRO A 50 45.42 -9.80 60.29
CA PRO A 50 45.70 -11.03 61.06
C PRO A 50 44.71 -11.32 62.26
N VAL A 51 44.51 -12.58 62.70
CA VAL A 51 44.99 -13.32 63.92
C VAL A 51 44.41 -12.94 65.30
N ALA A 52 43.68 -13.90 65.93
CA ALA A 52 43.73 -14.35 67.35
C ALA A 52 42.46 -15.22 67.65
N ALA A 53 42.54 -16.55 67.78
CA ALA A 53 42.90 -17.39 68.94
C ALA A 53 41.77 -17.59 69.99
N GLY A 54 41.31 -18.84 70.16
CA GLY A 54 40.45 -19.30 71.26
C GLY A 54 39.66 -20.58 70.95
N PRO A 55 39.89 -21.72 71.64
CA PRO A 55 39.22 -23.00 71.37
C PRO A 55 38.07 -23.27 72.37
N ALA A 56 37.05 -24.02 71.94
CA ALA A 56 36.42 -25.11 72.70
C ALA A 56 35.05 -25.50 72.09
N ALA A 57 34.95 -26.80 71.78
CA ALA A 57 33.77 -27.66 71.77
C ALA A 57 32.36 -27.03 71.79
N ALA A 58 31.53 -27.37 70.79
CA ALA A 58 30.25 -28.05 71.04
C ALA A 58 29.49 -28.37 69.74
N ALA A 59 29.05 -29.63 69.68
CA ALA A 59 27.85 -30.13 69.00
C ALA A 59 27.77 -29.99 67.47
N VAL A 60 28.17 -31.09 66.82
CA VAL A 60 27.54 -31.60 65.59
C VAL A 60 26.02 -31.55 65.75
N ARG A 61 25.36 -30.63 65.05
CA ARG A 61 23.94 -30.73 64.73
C ARG A 61 23.83 -31.14 63.27
N CYS A 62 23.57 -32.43 63.05
CA CYS A 62 23.04 -32.92 61.79
C CYS A 62 21.75 -32.16 61.48
N ARG A 63 21.82 -31.14 60.62
CA ARG A 63 20.64 -30.46 60.10
C ARG A 63 20.07 -31.35 59.01
N ALA A 64 19.09 -32.17 59.39
CA ALA A 64 18.29 -32.95 58.48
C ALA A 64 17.80 -32.05 57.33
N ALA A 65 18.22 -32.40 56.11
CA ALA A 65 17.79 -31.74 54.89
C ALA A 65 16.29 -31.99 54.68
N GLY A 66 15.46 -31.12 55.25
CA GLY A 66 14.04 -31.04 54.93
C GLY A 66 13.91 -30.63 53.47
N ARG A 67 13.63 -31.59 52.58
CA ARG A 67 13.12 -31.34 51.23
C ARG A 67 11.81 -30.56 51.36
N GLN A 68 11.88 -29.25 51.20
CA GLN A 68 10.66 -28.44 51.01
C GLN A 68 10.09 -28.73 49.62
N PRO A 69 8.78 -29.03 49.51
CA PRO A 69 8.16 -29.28 48.22
C PRO A 69 8.08 -27.96 47.45
N ARG A 70 8.97 -27.79 46.47
CA ARG A 70 8.98 -26.74 45.44
C ARG A 70 7.76 -26.77 44.50
N SER A 71 6.64 -27.41 44.89
CA SER A 71 5.48 -27.59 44.02
C SER A 71 4.56 -26.37 43.99
N ARG A 72 4.39 -25.64 45.11
CA ARG A 72 3.49 -24.47 45.17
C ARG A 72 3.97 -23.29 44.34
N GLY A 73 5.27 -23.01 44.32
CA GLY A 73 5.85 -21.90 43.53
C GLY A 73 5.80 -22.12 42.02
N ARG A 74 5.97 -23.37 41.55
CA ARG A 74 5.91 -23.71 40.12
C ARG A 74 4.49 -23.56 39.54
N ILE A 75 3.46 -23.90 40.31
CA ILE A 75 2.06 -23.76 39.87
C ILE A 75 1.66 -22.28 39.72
N VAL A 76 2.10 -21.40 40.64
CA VAL A 76 1.82 -19.96 40.56
C VAL A 76 2.59 -19.29 39.41
N ALA A 77 3.85 -19.67 39.19
CA ALA A 77 4.64 -19.18 38.07
C ALA A 77 4.05 -19.61 36.71
N MET A 78 3.62 -20.87 36.58
CA MET A 78 3.01 -21.42 35.38
C MET A 78 1.64 -20.78 35.06
N ARG A 79 0.84 -20.45 36.07
CA ARG A 79 -0.42 -19.69 35.89
C ARG A 79 -0.18 -18.29 35.34
N ARG A 80 0.84 -17.57 35.84
CA ARG A 80 1.18 -16.22 35.35
C ARG A 80 1.65 -16.24 33.90
N SER A 81 2.45 -17.23 33.50
CA SER A 81 2.88 -17.38 32.11
C SER A 81 1.71 -17.73 31.18
N VAL A 82 0.76 -18.56 31.61
CA VAL A 82 -0.44 -18.88 30.81
C VAL A 82 -1.33 -17.65 30.63
N VAL A 83 -1.54 -16.84 31.67
CA VAL A 83 -2.31 -15.59 31.57
C VAL A 83 -1.64 -14.59 30.64
N LEU A 84 -0.31 -14.42 30.72
CA LEU A 84 0.43 -13.53 29.82
C LEU A 84 0.31 -13.98 28.35
N VAL A 85 0.44 -15.29 28.09
CA VAL A 85 0.29 -15.87 26.75
C VAL A 85 -1.14 -15.65 26.23
N MET A 86 -2.17 -15.91 27.05
CA MET A 86 -3.57 -15.64 26.69
C MET A 86 -3.80 -14.16 26.35
N LEU A 87 -3.19 -13.24 27.11
CA LEU A 87 -3.31 -11.80 26.86
C LEU A 87 -2.64 -11.37 25.55
N LEU A 88 -1.47 -11.95 25.22
CA LEU A 88 -0.76 -11.72 23.97
C LEU A 88 -1.52 -12.29 22.76
N LEU A 89 -2.13 -13.48 22.89
CA LEU A 89 -2.98 -14.05 21.85
C LEU A 89 -4.26 -13.21 21.63
N ALA A 90 -4.87 -12.68 22.70
CA ALA A 90 -6.02 -11.78 22.61
C ALA A 90 -5.66 -10.44 21.95
N ALA A 91 -4.46 -9.91 22.21
CA ALA A 91 -3.97 -8.70 21.55
C ALA A 91 -3.78 -8.89 20.03
N CYS A 92 -3.30 -10.06 19.58
CA CYS A 92 -3.21 -10.38 18.16
C CYS A 92 -4.59 -10.53 17.48
N ALA A 93 -5.61 -11.01 18.20
CA ALA A 93 -6.96 -11.14 17.66
C ALA A 93 -7.74 -9.81 17.62
N GLY A 94 -7.42 -8.85 18.50
CA GLY A 94 -8.10 -7.56 18.60
C GLY A 94 -7.66 -6.50 17.59
N VAL A 95 -6.48 -6.64 16.97
CA VAL A 95 -5.96 -5.71 15.94
C VAL A 95 -6.47 -6.14 14.56
N GLY A 96 -7.78 -6.26 14.43
CA GLY A 96 -8.46 -6.45 13.15
C GLY A 96 -9.08 -5.15 12.69
N THR A 97 -8.29 -4.21 12.15
CA THR A 97 -8.90 -3.06 11.45
C THR A 97 -9.65 -3.61 10.24
N GLN A 98 -10.97 -3.48 10.26
CA GLN A 98 -11.85 -3.83 9.14
C GLN A 98 -11.62 -2.84 7.99
N PHE A 99 -10.52 -3.03 7.28
CA PHE A 99 -10.16 -2.21 6.13
C PHE A 99 -10.91 -2.72 4.89
N VAL A 100 -11.70 -1.85 4.27
CA VAL A 100 -12.45 -2.14 3.04
C VAL A 100 -11.66 -1.59 1.86
N ALA A 101 -11.51 -2.39 0.80
CA ALA A 101 -10.81 -1.95 -0.40
C ALA A 101 -11.51 -0.70 -1.00
N PRO A 102 -10.75 0.30 -1.48
CA PRO A 102 -11.33 1.45 -2.16
C PRO A 102 -12.00 0.99 -3.45
N ARG A 103 -13.09 1.65 -3.83
CA ARG A 103 -13.77 1.38 -5.09
C ARG A 103 -13.19 2.30 -6.15
N LEU A 104 -12.66 1.72 -7.22
CA LEU A 104 -12.24 2.48 -8.39
C LEU A 104 -13.37 2.40 -9.38
N SER A 105 -13.67 3.54 -10.01
CA SER A 105 -14.71 3.66 -11.02
C SER A 105 -14.17 4.46 -12.19
N PHE A 106 -14.48 4.00 -13.39
CA PHE A 106 -14.17 4.69 -14.63
C PHE A 106 -15.03 5.95 -14.78
N VAL A 107 -14.39 7.11 -15.00
CA VAL A 107 -15.12 8.38 -15.26
C VAL A 107 -15.09 8.73 -16.74
N ARG A 108 -13.90 8.69 -17.36
CA ARG A 108 -13.71 9.08 -18.76
C ARG A 108 -12.42 8.49 -19.33
N MET A 109 -12.47 8.15 -20.61
CA MET A 109 -11.29 7.79 -21.42
C MET A 109 -11.16 8.79 -22.56
N ARG A 110 -9.95 9.20 -22.89
CA ARG A 110 -9.66 10.05 -24.04
C ARG A 110 -8.48 9.47 -24.80
N ALA A 111 -8.61 9.35 -26.12
CA ALA A 111 -7.45 9.04 -26.96
C ALA A 111 -6.60 10.31 -27.14
N LEU A 112 -5.36 10.28 -26.66
CA LEU A 112 -4.39 11.35 -26.86
C LEU A 112 -3.73 11.20 -28.23
N GLU A 113 -3.17 10.02 -28.48
CA GLU A 113 -2.44 9.69 -29.71
C GLU A 113 -2.88 8.30 -30.18
N ALA A 114 -3.20 8.17 -31.46
CA ALA A 114 -3.52 6.90 -32.08
C ALA A 114 -2.49 6.61 -33.17
N SER A 115 -1.46 5.83 -32.84
CA SER A 115 -0.60 5.20 -33.84
C SER A 115 -1.22 3.87 -34.29
N LEU A 116 -0.66 3.27 -35.34
CA LEU A 116 -1.07 1.96 -35.85
C LEU A 116 -0.82 0.83 -34.83
N PHE A 117 0.22 0.97 -34.00
CA PHE A 117 0.67 -0.08 -33.08
C PHE A 117 0.46 0.25 -31.61
N GLU A 118 0.59 1.52 -31.24
CA GLU A 118 0.46 1.99 -29.85
C GLU A 118 -0.54 3.13 -29.80
N GLN A 119 -1.55 3.01 -28.95
CA GLN A 119 -2.49 4.08 -28.67
C GLN A 119 -2.27 4.58 -27.25
N ARG A 120 -2.03 5.88 -27.11
CA ARG A 120 -1.93 6.53 -25.81
C ARG A 120 -3.29 7.07 -25.43
N LEU A 121 -3.79 6.59 -24.30
CA LEU A 121 -5.08 6.96 -23.75
C LEU A 121 -4.86 7.68 -22.43
N GLU A 122 -5.65 8.72 -22.17
CA GLU A 122 -5.80 9.33 -20.86
C GLU A 122 -7.05 8.74 -20.21
N LEU A 123 -6.86 8.13 -19.04
CA LEU A 123 -7.93 7.57 -18.23
C LEU A 123 -8.12 8.43 -16.98
N ARG A 124 -9.33 8.92 -16.79
CA ARG A 124 -9.77 9.55 -15.54
C ARG A 124 -10.51 8.52 -14.70
N LEU A 125 -9.94 8.22 -13.54
CA LEU A 125 -10.48 7.31 -12.54
C LEU A 125 -11.01 8.09 -11.35
N ARG A 126 -12.12 7.62 -10.77
CA ARG A 126 -12.64 8.08 -9.49
C ARG A 126 -12.41 7.00 -8.44
N VAL A 127 -11.65 7.34 -7.42
CA VAL A 127 -11.35 6.48 -6.29
C VAL A 127 -12.23 6.89 -5.12
N GLN A 128 -13.11 6.00 -4.69
CA GLN A 128 -13.96 6.18 -3.52
C GLN A 128 -13.38 5.43 -2.34
N ASN A 129 -13.22 6.13 -1.22
CA ASN A 129 -12.74 5.59 0.03
C ASN A 129 -13.91 5.36 1.00
N PRO A 130 -14.38 4.12 1.18
CA PRO A 130 -15.41 3.80 2.15
C PRO A 130 -14.91 3.76 3.61
N ASN A 131 -13.62 3.98 3.85
CA ASN A 131 -13.02 3.91 5.18
C ASN A 131 -13.02 5.28 5.86
N SER A 132 -13.12 5.28 7.18
CA SER A 132 -13.02 6.48 8.03
C SER A 132 -11.61 7.06 8.17
N LEU A 133 -10.61 6.46 7.50
CA LEU A 133 -9.22 6.90 7.49
C LEU A 133 -8.86 7.42 6.10
N SER A 134 -8.06 8.48 6.03
CA SER A 134 -7.50 8.97 4.77
C SER A 134 -6.55 7.95 4.15
N LEU A 135 -6.63 7.78 2.83
CA LEU A 135 -5.78 6.85 2.08
C LEU A 135 -4.72 7.60 1.27
N PRO A 136 -3.46 7.58 1.69
CA PRO A 136 -2.34 8.05 0.87
C PRO A 136 -2.00 6.97 -0.17
N ILE A 137 -2.31 7.25 -1.43
CA ILE A 137 -2.00 6.42 -2.59
C ILE A 137 -0.66 6.89 -3.16
N HIS A 138 0.24 5.94 -3.46
CA HIS A 138 1.55 6.19 -4.07
C HIS A 138 1.62 5.76 -5.53
N GLY A 139 0.75 4.84 -5.92
CA GLY A 139 0.65 4.44 -7.29
C GLY A 139 -0.51 3.51 -7.54
N ILE A 140 -0.89 3.42 -8.80
CA ILE A 140 -1.99 2.61 -9.30
C ILE A 140 -1.48 1.89 -10.54
N GLU A 141 -1.70 0.59 -10.58
CA GLU A 141 -1.55 -0.25 -11.76
C GLU A 141 -2.93 -0.72 -12.18
N VAL A 142 -3.24 -0.56 -13.47
CA VAL A 142 -4.55 -0.89 -14.05
C VAL A 142 -4.36 -1.62 -15.36
N ASP A 143 -5.07 -2.73 -15.47
CA ASP A 143 -5.29 -3.49 -16.69
C ASP A 143 -6.75 -3.37 -17.09
N VAL A 144 -6.98 -3.06 -18.37
CA VAL A 144 -8.30 -2.92 -18.96
C VAL A 144 -8.49 -4.03 -19.98
N GLU A 145 -9.52 -4.83 -19.79
CA GLU A 145 -9.97 -5.84 -20.73
C GLU A 145 -11.29 -5.39 -21.36
N LEU A 146 -11.43 -5.65 -22.66
CA LEU A 146 -12.66 -5.45 -23.43
C LEU A 146 -13.06 -6.77 -24.08
N ALA A 147 -14.29 -7.21 -23.89
CA ALA A 147 -14.80 -8.50 -24.37
C ALA A 147 -13.90 -9.70 -23.99
N GLY A 148 -13.30 -9.65 -22.79
CA GLY A 148 -12.39 -10.68 -22.26
C GLY A 148 -10.97 -10.63 -22.81
N GLU A 149 -10.61 -9.59 -23.56
CA GLU A 149 -9.29 -9.46 -24.18
C GLU A 149 -8.56 -8.23 -23.67
N HIS A 150 -7.24 -8.37 -23.46
CA HIS A 150 -6.41 -7.26 -23.01
C HIS A 150 -6.46 -6.11 -24.03
N PHE A 151 -6.92 -4.95 -23.57
CA PHE A 151 -7.06 -3.75 -24.38
C PHE A 151 -5.98 -2.72 -24.07
N ALA A 152 -5.78 -2.45 -22.77
CA ALA A 152 -4.87 -1.41 -22.32
C ALA A 152 -4.25 -1.72 -20.97
N HIS A 153 -3.02 -1.24 -20.76
CA HIS A 153 -2.30 -1.32 -19.50
C HIS A 153 -1.78 0.07 -19.11
N GLY A 154 -1.74 0.37 -17.81
CA GLY A 154 -1.14 1.61 -17.34
C GLY A 154 -0.64 1.51 -15.91
N VAL A 155 0.49 2.17 -15.66
CA VAL A 155 1.07 2.32 -14.32
C VAL A 155 1.29 3.81 -14.04
N ALA A 156 0.71 4.28 -12.95
CA ALA A 156 0.89 5.64 -12.47
C ALA A 156 1.59 5.62 -11.11
N ALA A 157 2.80 6.18 -11.04
CA ALA A 157 3.56 6.37 -9.80
C ALA A 157 3.43 7.82 -9.31
N ARG A 158 2.20 8.25 -9.00
CA ARG A 158 1.92 9.58 -8.45
C ARG A 158 1.32 9.47 -7.06
N GLU A 159 1.80 10.32 -6.16
CA GLU A 159 1.29 10.40 -4.80
C GLU A 159 0.06 11.33 -4.73
N PHE A 160 -1.04 10.83 -4.18
CA PHE A 160 -2.22 11.63 -3.86
C PHE A 160 -2.96 11.04 -2.66
N THR A 161 -3.77 11.84 -1.98
CA THR A 161 -4.50 11.39 -0.78
C THR A 161 -6.00 11.43 -1.03
N VAL A 162 -6.66 10.30 -0.79
CA VAL A 162 -8.12 10.21 -0.79
C VAL A 162 -8.63 10.49 0.63
N PRO A 163 -9.53 11.48 0.83
CA PRO A 163 -10.05 11.80 2.16
C PRO A 163 -10.84 10.63 2.75
N ALA A 164 -10.98 10.61 4.08
CA ALA A 164 -11.82 9.65 4.79
C ALA A 164 -13.29 9.76 4.35
N ASN A 165 -13.95 8.63 4.08
CA ASN A 165 -15.34 8.56 3.61
C ASN A 165 -15.63 9.48 2.40
N GLY A 166 -14.63 9.70 1.55
CA GLY A 166 -14.73 10.62 0.43
C GLY A 166 -14.14 10.04 -0.84
N GLU A 167 -13.88 10.91 -1.81
CA GLU A 167 -13.47 10.52 -3.14
C GLU A 167 -12.44 11.48 -3.74
N ALA A 168 -11.67 10.97 -4.68
CA ALA A 168 -10.73 11.74 -5.47
C ALA A 168 -10.74 11.26 -6.91
N GLU A 169 -10.62 12.20 -7.85
CA GLU A 169 -10.39 11.89 -9.25
C GLU A 169 -8.88 11.95 -9.56
N PHE A 170 -8.42 11.05 -10.42
CA PHE A 170 -7.03 10.94 -10.80
C PHE A 170 -6.91 10.60 -12.29
N ASP A 171 -6.01 11.30 -12.97
CA ASP A 171 -5.71 11.09 -14.40
C ASP A 171 -4.44 10.26 -14.55
N MET A 172 -4.50 9.22 -15.38
CA MET A 172 -3.37 8.38 -15.73
C MET A 172 -3.30 8.09 -17.22
N LEU A 173 -2.08 7.78 -17.69
CA LEU A 173 -1.84 7.37 -19.07
C LEU A 173 -1.89 5.85 -19.18
N LEU A 174 -2.59 5.37 -20.19
CA LEU A 174 -2.64 3.97 -20.56
C LEU A 174 -2.09 3.80 -21.96
N GLU A 175 -1.44 2.67 -22.17
CA GLU A 175 -0.98 2.19 -23.45
C GLU A 175 -1.93 1.09 -23.90
N ALA A 176 -2.55 1.28 -25.06
CA ALA A 176 -3.53 0.37 -25.61
C ALA A 176 -3.07 -0.24 -26.94
N ASN A 177 -3.39 -1.52 -27.12
CA ASN A 177 -3.20 -2.23 -28.37
C ASN A 177 -4.54 -2.32 -29.12
N ALA A 178 -4.81 -1.31 -29.93
CA ALA A 178 -6.06 -1.26 -30.68
C ALA A 178 -6.17 -2.26 -31.82
N ALA A 179 -5.05 -2.80 -32.33
CA ALA A 179 -5.09 -3.78 -33.40
C ALA A 179 -5.85 -5.05 -32.94
N ASN A 180 -5.55 -5.53 -31.74
CA ASN A 180 -6.23 -6.69 -31.16
C ASN A 180 -7.72 -6.42 -30.92
N ALA A 181 -8.05 -5.27 -30.33
CA ALA A 181 -9.44 -4.90 -30.08
C ALA A 181 -10.25 -4.75 -31.38
N LEU A 182 -9.67 -4.14 -32.42
CA LEU A 182 -10.32 -4.00 -33.73
C LEU A 182 -10.62 -5.36 -34.38
N ILE A 183 -9.66 -6.29 -34.34
CA ILE A 183 -9.86 -7.64 -34.89
C ILE A 183 -10.99 -8.34 -34.14
N ARG A 184 -10.99 -8.29 -32.80
CA ARG A 184 -12.04 -8.90 -31.97
C ARG A 184 -13.41 -8.31 -32.24
N LEU A 185 -13.52 -6.98 -32.35
CA LEU A 185 -14.76 -6.28 -32.70
C LEU A 185 -15.23 -6.62 -34.12
N ALA A 186 -14.31 -6.79 -35.07
CA ALA A 186 -14.63 -7.19 -36.44
C ALA A 186 -15.14 -8.64 -36.51
N THR A 187 -14.69 -9.52 -35.61
CA THR A 187 -15.18 -10.90 -35.49
C THR A 187 -16.39 -11.05 -34.57
N ALA A 188 -16.68 -10.05 -33.73
CA ALA A 188 -17.78 -10.10 -32.77
C ALA A 188 -19.15 -9.99 -33.47
N ASP A 189 -20.15 -10.69 -32.93
CA ASP A 189 -21.53 -10.67 -33.42
C ASP A 189 -22.18 -9.28 -33.34
N ARG A 190 -23.23 -9.04 -34.14
CA ARG A 190 -23.95 -7.76 -34.15
C ARG A 190 -24.47 -7.32 -32.77
N ARG A 191 -24.81 -8.27 -31.88
CA ARG A 191 -25.23 -7.97 -30.50
C ARG A 191 -24.06 -7.55 -29.62
N ALA A 192 -22.92 -8.22 -29.74
CA ALA A 192 -21.68 -7.88 -29.02
C ALA A 192 -21.04 -6.56 -29.50
N ARG A 193 -21.43 -6.06 -30.67
CA ARG A 193 -21.04 -4.71 -31.14
C ARG A 193 -21.91 -3.58 -30.58
N ALA A 194 -23.06 -3.88 -29.97
CA ALA A 194 -23.94 -2.86 -29.39
C ALA A 194 -23.47 -2.49 -27.98
N GLU A 195 -23.18 -3.50 -27.16
CA GLU A 195 -22.67 -3.38 -25.79
C GLU A 195 -21.48 -4.33 -25.61
N ILE A 196 -20.38 -3.77 -25.11
CA ILE A 196 -19.13 -4.50 -24.88
C ILE A 196 -18.91 -4.58 -23.38
N GLU A 197 -18.70 -5.79 -22.88
CA GLU A 197 -18.28 -6.01 -21.50
C GLU A 197 -16.85 -5.49 -21.32
N TYR A 198 -16.63 -4.73 -20.26
CA TYR A 198 -15.32 -4.29 -19.84
C TYR A 198 -15.00 -4.85 -18.46
N ARG A 199 -13.71 -5.05 -18.22
CA ARG A 199 -13.18 -5.44 -16.91
C ARG A 199 -11.94 -4.61 -16.62
N LEU A 200 -12.00 -3.79 -15.57
CA LEU A 200 -10.84 -3.13 -15.00
C LEU A 200 -10.37 -3.92 -13.80
N HIS A 201 -9.11 -4.29 -13.79
CA HIS A 201 -8.52 -4.92 -12.63
C HIS A 201 -7.11 -4.39 -12.41
N GLY A 202 -6.60 -4.53 -11.20
CA GLY A 202 -5.29 -4.02 -10.90
C GLY A 202 -5.05 -3.87 -9.42
N GLN A 203 -4.07 -3.03 -9.08
CA GLN A 203 -3.61 -2.90 -7.70
C GLN A 203 -3.28 -1.45 -7.36
N VAL A 204 -3.82 -0.99 -6.22
CA VAL A 204 -3.50 0.30 -5.63
C VAL A 204 -2.42 0.11 -4.57
N THR A 205 -1.37 0.92 -4.67
CA THR A 205 -0.30 0.96 -3.67
C THR A 205 -0.56 2.09 -2.69
N ALA A 206 -0.84 1.79 -1.43
CA ALA A 206 -1.13 2.76 -0.38
C ALA A 206 -0.27 2.54 0.87
N ARG A 207 0.08 3.60 1.59
CA ARG A 207 0.76 3.49 2.90
C ARG A 207 -0.28 3.35 4.01
N LEU A 208 -0.80 2.13 4.21
CA LEU A 208 -1.72 1.86 5.31
C LEU A 208 -1.29 0.64 6.14
N GLY A 209 -0.59 0.90 7.25
CA GLY A 209 -0.10 -0.14 8.15
C GLY A 209 0.81 -1.16 7.43
N LEU A 210 0.53 -2.45 7.64
CA LEU A 210 1.28 -3.57 7.05
C LEU A 210 0.90 -3.87 5.59
N LYS A 211 -0.27 -3.41 5.12
CA LYS A 211 -0.75 -3.68 3.76
C LYS A 211 -0.36 -2.55 2.82
N ARG A 212 0.54 -2.83 1.89
CA ARG A 212 1.04 -1.86 0.91
C ARG A 212 0.31 -1.89 -0.43
N ARG A 213 -0.33 -3.02 -0.76
CA ARG A 213 -0.91 -3.28 -2.08
C ARG A 213 -2.32 -3.83 -1.91
N ILE A 214 -3.29 -3.17 -2.54
CA ILE A 214 -4.72 -3.47 -2.42
C ILE A 214 -5.23 -3.78 -3.83
N PRO A 215 -5.61 -5.05 -4.10
CA PRO A 215 -6.19 -5.39 -5.39
C PRO A 215 -7.60 -4.79 -5.52
N PHE A 216 -7.98 -4.47 -6.74
CA PHE A 216 -9.34 -4.06 -7.08
C PHE A 216 -9.75 -4.70 -8.40
N GLU A 217 -11.05 -4.86 -8.57
CA GLU A 217 -11.67 -5.38 -9.78
C GLU A 217 -13.04 -4.74 -9.95
N GLU A 218 -13.34 -4.29 -11.16
CA GLU A 218 -14.60 -3.69 -11.55
C GLU A 218 -14.97 -4.20 -12.95
N THR A 219 -16.21 -4.67 -13.10
CA THR A 219 -16.76 -5.10 -14.38
C THR A 219 -18.01 -4.28 -14.71
N GLY A 220 -18.28 -4.12 -16.00
CA GLY A 220 -19.49 -3.47 -16.48
C GLY A 220 -19.66 -3.59 -17.98
N THR A 221 -20.66 -2.89 -18.51
CA THR A 221 -20.93 -2.85 -19.96
C THR A 221 -20.85 -1.42 -20.46
N LEU A 222 -20.17 -1.24 -21.60
CA LEU A 222 -20.04 0.04 -22.28
C LEU A 222 -20.63 -0.08 -23.70
N PRO A 223 -21.46 0.87 -24.15
CA PRO A 223 -21.89 0.88 -25.52
C PRO A 223 -20.70 1.23 -26.42
N LEU A 224 -20.48 0.48 -27.51
CA LEU A 224 -19.31 0.65 -28.38
C LEU A 224 -19.15 2.08 -28.92
N ARG A 225 -20.27 2.80 -29.10
CA ARG A 225 -20.27 4.20 -29.52
C ARG A 225 -19.45 5.11 -28.60
N GLU A 226 -19.35 4.80 -27.31
CA GLU A 226 -18.68 5.61 -26.30
C GLU A 226 -17.16 5.37 -26.30
N LEU A 227 -16.73 4.18 -26.72
CA LEU A 227 -15.33 3.87 -27.04
C LEU A 227 -14.86 4.56 -28.33
N LEU A 228 -15.74 4.66 -29.32
CA LEU A 228 -15.43 5.23 -30.63
C LEU A 228 -15.67 6.75 -30.70
N ASP A 229 -16.23 7.38 -29.66
CA ASP A 229 -16.56 8.80 -29.67
C ASP A 229 -15.30 9.66 -29.53
N ARG A 230 -14.58 9.78 -30.66
CA ARG A 230 -13.50 10.74 -30.87
C ARG A 230 -14.13 12.13 -31.04
N ARG A 231 -14.75 12.66 -29.98
CA ARG A 231 -15.30 14.03 -29.99
C ARG A 231 -14.15 15.01 -30.21
N ARG A 232 -14.01 15.40 -31.48
CA ARG A 232 -13.24 16.54 -31.98
C ARG A 232 -13.59 17.82 -31.22
#